data_AF-Q6DT03-F1
#
_entry.id   AF-Q6DT03-F1
#
_cell.length_a   1.000
_cell.length_b   1.000
_cell.length_c   1.000
_cell.angle_alpha   90.00
_cell.angle_beta   90.00
_cell.angle_gamma   90.00
#
_symmetry.space_group_name_H-M   'P 1'
#
loop_
_entity.id
_entity.type
_entity.pdbx_description
1 polymer ?
#
loop_
_entity_poly.entity_id
_entity_poly.type
_entity_poly.pdbx_seq_one_letter_code
_entity_poly.pdbx_strand_id
1 'polypeptide(L)'
;SITCSYNNLGIGIQGVMSIDNMKTINEAYQILQAALKKGLSALKENNGTIDVNYSYTCSGKGNTNCDPSLFGIKDDKRNGGSVTKTQTIDGKSVTTTINSKVVDAGASGNTTGVSYTEITNKLDGVPDNAQALLAQASTLINTINDACPWFNVTNKSGGPQMNPTSGGLCTFKEEISAIQKMITDAQELVNQTSAINNNSQSAPIGESNKPFNPYTDASFAQGMLANASAQAKMLDLSHQVGQTINPENLSGN
;
A
#
# COMPACT_ATOMS: atom_id res chain seq x y z
N SER A 1 -10.78 -5.98 14.61
CA SER A 1 -10.09 -4.69 14.80
C SER A 1 -8.74 -4.93 15.45
N ILE A 2 -7.79 -4.01 15.30
CA ILE A 2 -6.57 -3.94 16.11
C ILE A 2 -6.81 -2.89 17.20
N THR A 3 -6.44 -3.20 18.45
CA THR A 3 -6.64 -2.31 19.59
C THR A 3 -5.30 -1.75 20.05
N CYS A 4 -5.13 -0.42 19.98
CA CYS A 4 -3.95 0.27 20.47
C CYS A 4 -4.24 0.87 21.85
N SER A 5 -3.98 0.12 22.93
CA SER A 5 -4.35 0.50 24.30
C SER A 5 -3.21 0.45 25.32
N TYR A 6 -1.96 0.46 24.85
CA TYR A 6 -0.79 0.52 25.73
C TYR A 6 -0.58 1.96 26.22
N ASN A 7 -0.65 2.14 27.54
CA ASN A 7 -0.45 3.44 28.19
C ASN A 7 0.87 3.45 28.96
N ASN A 8 1.48 4.63 29.10
CA ASN A 8 2.71 4.85 29.87
C ASN A 8 3.94 4.04 29.39
N LEU A 9 3.94 3.61 28.12
CA LEU A 9 5.09 2.99 27.46
C LEU A 9 5.68 3.95 26.42
N GLY A 10 6.98 3.83 26.18
CA GLY A 10 7.67 4.61 25.16
C GLY A 10 7.21 4.25 23.75
N ILE A 11 7.02 5.27 22.90
CA ILE A 11 6.77 5.12 21.47
C ILE A 11 8.10 5.01 20.73
N GLY A 12 8.19 4.09 19.75
CA GLY A 12 9.35 3.99 18.85
C GLY A 12 9.91 2.57 18.71
N ILE A 13 11.20 2.49 18.35
CA ILE A 13 11.92 1.24 18.06
C ILE A 13 11.87 0.33 19.28
N GLN A 14 11.40 -0.91 19.07
CA GLN A 14 11.15 -1.92 20.10
C GLN A 14 10.24 -1.41 21.24
N GLY A 15 9.40 -0.43 20.94
CA GLY A 15 8.38 0.14 21.83
C GLY A 15 7.00 0.10 21.20
N VAL A 16 6.10 0.96 21.65
CA VAL A 16 4.73 1.03 21.12
C VAL A 16 4.74 1.76 19.77
N MET A 17 4.01 1.22 18.78
CA MET A 17 3.77 1.93 17.52
C MET A 17 2.96 3.20 17.79
N SER A 18 3.42 4.35 17.25
CA SER A 18 2.65 5.60 17.33
C SER A 18 1.31 5.45 16.61
N ILE A 19 0.30 6.19 17.06
CA ILE A 19 -1.01 6.18 16.39
C ILE A 19 -0.92 6.80 15.00
N ASP A 20 0.00 7.74 14.77
CA ASP A 20 0.24 8.30 13.44
C ASP A 20 0.80 7.25 12.48
N ASN A 21 1.79 6.45 12.90
CA ASN A 21 2.29 5.34 12.09
C ASN A 21 1.20 4.28 11.85
N MET A 22 0.36 4.01 12.85
CA MET A 22 -0.78 3.10 12.69
C MET A 22 -1.82 3.63 11.71
N LYS A 23 -2.09 4.95 11.69
CA LYS A 23 -2.98 5.57 10.70
C LYS A 23 -2.41 5.42 9.29
N THR A 24 -1.11 5.67 9.10
CA THR A 24 -0.41 5.48 7.82
C THR A 24 -0.49 4.03 7.34
N ILE A 25 -0.16 3.07 8.22
CA ILE A 25 -0.26 1.62 7.94
C ILE A 25 -1.70 1.24 7.58
N ASN A 26 -2.67 1.70 8.36
CA ASN A 26 -4.06 1.35 8.15
C ASN A 26 -4.59 1.94 6.84
N GLU A 27 -4.32 3.19 6.48
CA GLU A 27 -4.76 3.75 5.20
C GLU A 27 -4.22 2.93 4.02
N ALA A 28 -2.90 2.67 3.99
CA ALA A 28 -2.28 1.85 2.96
C ALA A 28 -2.88 0.42 2.91
N TYR A 29 -3.05 -0.21 4.07
CA TYR A 29 -3.66 -1.54 4.17
C TYR A 29 -5.09 -1.55 3.63
N GLN A 30 -5.93 -0.57 3.98
CA GLN A 30 -7.33 -0.52 3.52
C GLN A 30 -7.43 -0.31 2.01
N ILE A 31 -6.56 0.53 1.44
CA ILE A 31 -6.46 0.73 -0.02
C ILE A 31 -6.08 -0.57 -0.71
N LEU A 32 -5.01 -1.24 -0.25
CA LEU A 32 -4.55 -2.50 -0.83
C LEU A 32 -5.62 -3.60 -0.74
N GLN A 33 -6.27 -3.76 0.41
CA GLN A 33 -7.31 -4.77 0.60
C GLN A 33 -8.55 -4.48 -0.25
N ALA A 34 -8.94 -3.22 -0.42
CA ALA A 34 -10.04 -2.84 -1.30
C ALA A 34 -9.71 -3.15 -2.77
N ALA A 35 -8.49 -2.84 -3.22
CA ALA A 35 -8.03 -3.16 -4.58
C ALA A 35 -7.99 -4.67 -4.82
N LEU A 36 -7.40 -5.45 -3.90
CA LEU A 36 -7.33 -6.91 -3.99
C LEU A 36 -8.72 -7.55 -4.01
N LYS A 37 -9.67 -7.02 -3.23
CA LYS A 37 -11.06 -7.49 -3.21
C LYS A 37 -11.79 -7.21 -4.52
N LYS A 38 -11.55 -6.06 -5.15
CA LYS A 38 -12.09 -5.72 -6.48
C LYS A 38 -11.46 -6.56 -7.59
N GLY A 39 -10.19 -6.92 -7.41
CA GLY A 39 -9.34 -7.50 -8.44
C GLY A 39 -8.44 -6.44 -9.07
N LEU A 40 -7.17 -6.79 -9.27
CA LEU A 40 -6.18 -5.88 -9.84
C LEU A 40 -6.39 -5.76 -11.36
N SER A 41 -6.22 -4.55 -11.89
CA SER A 41 -6.32 -4.27 -13.32
C SER A 41 -5.06 -4.71 -14.07
N ALA A 42 -5.15 -4.80 -15.40
CA ALA A 42 -3.99 -5.07 -16.23
C ALA A 42 -2.99 -3.90 -16.19
N LEU A 43 -1.69 -4.17 -16.38
CA LEU A 43 -0.60 -3.18 -16.29
C LEU A 43 -0.77 -1.93 -17.18
N LYS A 44 -1.51 -2.04 -18.28
CA LYS A 44 -1.79 -0.91 -19.19
C LYS A 44 -2.89 0.04 -18.66
N GLU A 45 -3.71 -0.41 -17.71
CA GLU A 45 -4.86 0.32 -17.21
C GLU A 45 -4.45 1.30 -16.11
N ASN A 46 -3.96 2.48 -16.53
CA ASN A 46 -3.41 3.48 -15.60
C ASN A 46 -4.47 4.40 -14.99
N ASN A 47 -5.72 4.34 -15.45
CA ASN A 47 -6.78 5.30 -15.11
C ASN A 47 -7.87 4.76 -14.18
N GLY A 48 -7.80 3.48 -13.80
CA GLY A 48 -8.75 2.91 -12.86
C GLY A 48 -8.69 3.58 -11.49
N THR A 49 -9.82 3.51 -10.79
CA THR A 49 -9.97 4.00 -9.43
C THR A 49 -10.85 3.10 -8.58
N ILE A 50 -10.71 3.24 -7.26
CA ILE A 50 -11.53 2.60 -6.24
C ILE A 50 -11.92 3.59 -5.15
N ASP A 51 -13.05 3.32 -4.51
CA ASP A 51 -13.47 4.02 -3.30
C ASP A 51 -13.13 3.16 -2.08
N VAL A 52 -12.56 3.80 -1.07
CA VAL A 52 -12.08 3.14 0.15
C VAL A 52 -12.74 3.79 1.35
N ASN A 53 -13.31 2.97 2.24
CA ASN A 53 -13.94 3.44 3.47
C ASN A 53 -13.43 2.64 4.66
N TYR A 54 -12.97 3.34 5.69
CA TYR A 54 -12.56 2.73 6.95
C TYR A 54 -12.83 3.65 8.13
N SER A 55 -13.01 3.05 9.31
CA SER A 55 -13.18 3.79 10.55
C SER A 55 -12.24 3.31 11.65
N TYR A 56 -12.00 4.19 12.61
CA TYR A 56 -11.35 3.88 13.87
C TYR A 56 -11.99 4.68 15.00
N THR A 57 -11.81 4.22 16.23
CA THR A 57 -12.46 4.80 17.41
C THR A 57 -11.44 5.19 18.48
N CYS A 58 -11.69 6.29 19.18
CA CYS A 58 -10.92 6.71 20.35
C CYS A 58 -11.82 6.77 21.58
N SER A 59 -11.40 6.12 22.66
CA SER A 59 -12.04 6.14 23.97
C SER A 59 -10.97 6.35 25.06
N GLY A 60 -11.42 6.58 26.30
CA GLY A 60 -10.55 6.79 27.45
C GLY A 60 -10.22 8.26 27.71
N LYS A 61 -10.07 8.61 28.99
CA LYS A 61 -9.75 9.97 29.44
C LYS A 61 -8.39 10.40 28.89
N GLY A 62 -8.33 11.59 28.29
CA GLY A 62 -7.09 12.17 27.74
C GLY A 62 -6.72 11.69 26.34
N ASN A 63 -7.54 10.85 25.69
CA ASN A 63 -7.25 10.39 24.32
C ASN A 63 -7.60 11.48 23.28
N THR A 64 -6.56 12.02 22.64
CA THR A 64 -6.65 13.09 21.63
C THR A 64 -6.51 12.59 20.19
N ASN A 65 -6.35 11.30 19.95
CA ASN A 65 -6.07 10.76 18.60
C ASN A 65 -7.23 10.93 17.59
N CYS A 66 -8.42 11.27 18.08
CA CYS A 66 -9.63 11.58 17.32
C CYS A 66 -10.10 13.03 17.55
N ASP A 67 -9.20 13.93 17.97
CA ASP A 67 -9.50 15.35 18.07
C ASP A 67 -9.85 15.93 16.68
N PRO A 68 -10.99 16.62 16.50
CA PRO A 68 -11.42 17.18 15.22
C PRO A 68 -10.37 18.08 14.55
N SER A 69 -9.56 18.79 15.36
CA SER A 69 -8.53 19.71 14.87
C SER A 69 -7.43 19.00 14.07
N LEU A 70 -7.12 17.73 14.39
CA LEU A 70 -6.15 16.91 13.65
C LEU A 70 -6.56 16.65 12.20
N PHE A 71 -7.86 16.79 11.90
CA PHE A 71 -8.41 16.54 10.57
C PHE A 71 -8.78 17.83 9.83
N GLY A 72 -8.70 18.99 10.49
CA GLY A 72 -9.15 20.27 9.95
C GLY A 72 -10.67 20.51 10.10
N ILE A 73 -11.35 19.77 10.98
CA ILE A 73 -12.75 20.04 11.34
C ILE A 73 -12.77 21.24 12.30
N LYS A 74 -13.41 22.33 11.87
CA LYS A 74 -13.49 23.58 12.64
C LYS A 74 -14.55 23.53 13.76
N ASP A 75 -14.45 24.47 14.68
CA ASP A 75 -15.42 24.73 15.76
C ASP A 75 -15.64 23.54 16.72
N ASP A 76 -14.62 22.69 16.89
CA ASP A 76 -14.65 21.50 17.77
C ASP A 76 -15.89 20.62 17.57
N LYS A 77 -16.30 20.44 16.30
CA LYS A 77 -17.45 19.60 15.93
C LYS A 77 -17.12 18.11 16.06
N ARG A 78 -16.84 17.65 17.27
CA ARG A 78 -16.52 16.26 17.59
C ARG A 78 -17.71 15.32 17.37
N ASN A 79 -18.94 15.83 17.48
CA ASN A 79 -20.13 15.07 17.15
C ASN A 79 -20.82 15.67 15.92
N GLY A 80 -20.81 14.95 14.79
CA GLY A 80 -21.43 15.36 13.53
C GLY A 80 -20.56 16.28 12.67
N GLY A 81 -19.30 16.52 13.02
CA GLY A 81 -18.37 17.26 12.18
C GLY A 81 -17.96 16.49 10.94
N SER A 82 -17.74 17.21 9.85
CA SER A 82 -17.28 16.67 8.58
C SER A 82 -16.34 17.65 7.90
N VAL A 83 -15.32 17.12 7.23
CA VAL A 83 -14.41 17.89 6.39
C VAL A 83 -14.09 17.08 5.14
N THR A 84 -14.08 17.75 3.99
CA THR A 84 -13.61 17.19 2.74
C THR A 84 -12.32 17.88 2.36
N LYS A 85 -11.30 17.09 2.06
CA LYS A 85 -10.00 17.58 1.60
C LYS A 85 -9.53 16.77 0.40
N THR A 86 -8.64 17.37 -0.36
CA THR A 86 -7.96 16.68 -1.46
C THR A 86 -6.57 16.27 -1.01
N GLN A 87 -6.21 15.02 -1.27
CA GLN A 87 -4.83 14.53 -1.11
C GLN A 87 -4.32 13.99 -2.44
N THR A 88 -3.01 14.01 -2.63
CA THR A 88 -2.39 13.48 -3.85
C THR A 88 -1.87 12.07 -3.59
N ILE A 89 -2.32 11.10 -4.37
CA ILE A 89 -1.79 9.72 -4.38
C ILE A 89 -1.33 9.41 -5.81
N ASP A 90 -0.06 9.05 -6.00
CA ASP A 90 0.53 8.75 -7.31
C ASP A 90 0.27 9.85 -8.36
N GLY A 91 0.43 11.12 -7.96
CA GLY A 91 0.18 12.27 -8.83
C GLY A 91 -1.30 12.55 -9.15
N LYS A 92 -2.23 11.72 -8.65
CA LYS A 92 -3.69 11.92 -8.82
C LYS A 92 -4.33 12.52 -7.60
N SER A 93 -5.32 13.38 -7.84
CA SER A 93 -6.16 14.01 -6.82
C SER A 93 -7.20 13.01 -6.31
N VAL A 94 -7.14 12.69 -5.02
CA VAL A 94 -8.08 11.84 -4.29
C VAL A 94 -8.89 12.70 -3.33
N THR A 95 -10.21 12.52 -3.33
CA THR A 95 -11.09 13.27 -2.43
C THR A 95 -11.31 12.47 -1.16
N THR A 96 -10.88 13.01 -0.02
CA THR A 96 -11.02 12.38 1.30
C THR A 96 -12.05 13.14 2.12
N THR A 97 -13.15 12.48 2.47
CA THR A 97 -14.14 12.98 3.41
C THR A 97 -13.95 12.31 4.77
N ILE A 98 -13.74 13.11 5.81
CA ILE A 98 -13.54 12.65 7.19
C ILE A 98 -14.73 13.11 8.01
N ASN A 99 -15.42 12.16 8.63
CA ASN A 99 -16.55 12.40 9.52
C ASN A 99 -16.19 12.04 10.97
N SER A 100 -16.66 12.83 11.92
CA SER A 100 -16.49 12.61 13.35
C SER A 100 -17.84 12.47 14.04
N LYS A 101 -17.98 11.43 14.87
CA LYS A 101 -19.22 11.12 15.60
C LYS A 101 -18.89 10.72 17.04
N VAL A 102 -19.67 11.23 18.00
CA VAL A 102 -19.60 10.77 19.39
C VAL A 102 -20.70 9.76 19.66
N VAL A 103 -20.34 8.68 20.35
CA VAL A 103 -21.29 7.66 20.84
C VAL A 103 -21.15 7.59 22.35
N ASP A 104 -22.26 7.83 23.06
CA ASP A 104 -22.29 7.80 24.52
C ASP A 104 -22.31 6.37 25.07
N ALA A 105 -21.76 6.17 26.28
CA ALA A 105 -21.73 4.88 26.97
C ALA A 105 -23.12 4.23 27.11
N GLY A 106 -24.16 5.05 27.34
CA GLY A 106 -25.54 4.62 27.48
C GLY A 106 -26.35 4.64 26.17
N ALA A 107 -25.72 4.94 25.02
CA ALA A 107 -26.42 4.97 23.75
C ALA A 107 -26.95 3.57 23.37
N SER A 108 -28.16 3.52 22.82
CA SER A 108 -28.75 2.27 22.33
C SER A 108 -27.83 1.59 21.32
N GLY A 109 -27.48 0.32 21.57
CA GLY A 109 -26.58 -0.46 20.73
C GLY A 109 -25.09 -0.33 21.08
N ASN A 110 -24.70 0.55 22.00
CA ASN A 110 -23.33 0.60 22.50
C ASN A 110 -23.08 -0.50 23.54
N THR A 111 -22.39 -1.55 23.14
CA THR A 111 -22.05 -2.68 24.03
C THR A 111 -20.70 -2.52 24.73
N THR A 112 -19.98 -1.42 24.51
CA THR A 112 -18.63 -1.22 25.06
C THR A 112 -18.64 -0.71 26.51
N GLY A 113 -19.77 -0.16 26.97
CA GLY A 113 -19.93 0.41 28.31
C GLY A 113 -19.17 1.73 28.53
N VAL A 114 -18.56 2.30 27.48
CA VAL A 114 -17.83 3.58 27.52
C VAL A 114 -18.21 4.47 26.35
N SER A 115 -18.11 5.79 26.54
CA SER A 115 -18.26 6.74 25.43
C SER A 115 -17.00 6.73 24.55
N TYR A 116 -17.18 6.92 23.24
CA TYR A 116 -16.09 6.98 22.28
C TYR A 116 -16.37 7.96 21.14
N THR A 117 -15.31 8.37 20.45
CA THR A 117 -15.39 9.12 19.18
C THR A 117 -15.04 8.17 18.05
N GLU A 118 -15.89 8.11 17.03
CA GLU A 118 -15.65 7.39 15.78
C GLU A 118 -15.22 8.38 14.70
N ILE A 119 -14.13 8.06 14.01
CA ILE A 119 -13.68 8.76 12.81
C ILE A 119 -13.89 7.84 11.60
N THR A 120 -14.65 8.29 10.62
CA THR A 120 -14.87 7.59 9.36
C THR A 120 -14.17 8.33 8.23
N ASN A 121 -13.30 7.64 7.50
CA ASN A 121 -12.57 8.17 6.35
C ASN A 121 -13.13 7.52 5.09
N LYS A 122 -13.62 8.35 4.16
CA LYS A 122 -14.06 7.94 2.83
C LYS A 122 -13.14 8.58 1.80
N LEU A 123 -12.37 7.77 1.10
CA LEU A 123 -11.48 8.17 0.03
C LEU A 123 -12.14 7.80 -1.30
N ASP A 124 -12.42 8.80 -2.11
CA ASP A 124 -13.07 8.66 -3.41
C ASP A 124 -12.04 8.87 -4.53
N GLY A 125 -12.05 7.97 -5.52
CA GLY A 125 -11.17 8.05 -6.69
C GLY A 125 -9.70 7.68 -6.42
N VAL A 126 -9.44 6.78 -5.48
CA VAL A 126 -8.08 6.28 -5.20
C VAL A 126 -7.56 5.53 -6.44
N PRO A 127 -6.37 5.85 -6.98
CA PRO A 127 -5.82 5.11 -8.12
C PRO A 127 -5.56 3.65 -7.77
N ASP A 128 -6.00 2.73 -8.65
CA ASP A 128 -5.82 1.28 -8.49
C ASP A 128 -4.85 0.68 -9.54
N ASN A 129 -4.09 1.53 -10.22
CA ASN A 129 -3.04 1.09 -11.13
C ASN A 129 -1.87 0.44 -10.36
N ALA A 130 -1.10 -0.40 -11.04
CA ALA A 130 -0.02 -1.17 -10.41
C ALA A 130 1.02 -0.30 -9.68
N GLN A 131 1.41 0.85 -10.27
CA GLN A 131 2.39 1.76 -9.67
C GLN A 131 1.86 2.35 -8.35
N ALA A 132 0.61 2.84 -8.34
CA ALA A 132 -0.01 3.38 -7.15
C ALA A 132 -0.13 2.34 -6.02
N LEU A 133 -0.53 1.11 -6.35
CA LEU A 133 -0.68 0.04 -5.35
C LEU A 133 0.68 -0.43 -4.82
N LEU A 134 1.72 -0.52 -5.67
CA LEU A 134 3.08 -0.82 -5.21
C LEU A 134 3.62 0.27 -4.28
N ALA A 135 3.29 1.55 -4.52
CA ALA A 135 3.63 2.63 -3.61
C ALA A 135 2.93 2.45 -2.24
N GLN A 136 1.66 2.06 -2.20
CA GLN A 136 0.97 1.74 -0.95
C GLN A 136 1.60 0.55 -0.21
N ALA A 137 1.97 -0.51 -0.94
CA ALA A 137 2.67 -1.66 -0.36
C ALA A 137 4.04 -1.25 0.22
N SER A 138 4.77 -0.38 -0.48
CA SER A 138 6.03 0.21 -0.02
C SER A 138 5.82 1.04 1.25
N THR A 139 4.82 1.92 1.30
CA THR A 139 4.45 2.68 2.49
C THR A 139 4.15 1.76 3.67
N LEU A 140 3.37 0.71 3.45
CA LEU A 140 3.01 -0.26 4.48
C LEU A 140 4.25 -0.94 5.09
N ILE A 141 5.10 -1.55 4.25
CA ILE A 141 6.25 -2.32 4.74
C ILE A 141 7.34 -1.43 5.34
N ASN A 142 7.59 -0.25 4.76
CA ASN A 142 8.60 0.68 5.25
C ASN A 142 8.16 1.30 6.59
N THR A 143 6.87 1.64 6.74
CA THR A 143 6.39 2.15 8.03
C THR A 143 6.52 1.10 9.14
N ILE A 144 6.29 -0.18 8.85
CA ILE A 144 6.50 -1.28 9.80
C ILE A 144 7.99 -1.40 10.15
N ASN A 145 8.86 -1.40 9.15
CA ASN A 145 10.30 -1.55 9.33
C ASN A 145 10.91 -0.38 10.11
N ASP A 146 10.60 0.85 9.72
CA ASP A 146 11.16 2.08 10.28
C ASP A 146 10.66 2.33 11.71
N ALA A 147 9.37 2.06 11.98
CA ALA A 147 8.83 2.16 13.32
C ALA A 147 9.35 1.04 14.24
N CYS A 148 9.62 -0.15 13.69
CA CYS A 148 10.06 -1.36 14.38
C CYS A 148 9.39 -1.56 15.76
N PRO A 149 8.05 -1.62 15.85
CA PRO A 149 7.39 -1.72 17.15
C PRO A 149 7.68 -3.07 17.82
N TRP A 150 7.53 -3.10 19.13
CA TRP A 150 7.53 -4.33 19.92
C TRP A 150 6.35 -5.23 19.53
N PHE A 151 6.61 -6.53 19.41
CA PHE A 151 5.60 -7.56 19.25
C PHE A 151 5.81 -8.69 20.28
N ASN A 152 4.71 -9.39 20.57
CA ASN A 152 4.72 -10.63 21.32
C ASN A 152 3.58 -11.52 20.78
N VAL A 153 3.89 -12.76 20.39
CA VAL A 153 2.93 -13.71 19.84
C VAL A 153 2.59 -14.80 20.84
N THR A 154 1.37 -15.34 20.73
CA THR A 154 0.96 -16.53 21.46
C THR A 154 0.93 -17.71 20.50
N ASN A 155 1.97 -18.55 20.53
CA ASN A 155 1.99 -19.76 19.72
C ASN A 155 0.93 -20.75 20.21
N LYS A 156 0.26 -21.40 19.26
CA LYS A 156 -0.74 -22.43 19.54
C LYS A 156 -0.06 -23.80 19.60
N SER A 157 -0.49 -24.62 20.55
CA SER A 157 -0.07 -26.02 20.62
C SER A 157 -0.54 -26.77 19.37
N GLY A 158 0.35 -27.56 18.77
CA GLY A 158 0.08 -28.36 17.57
C GLY A 158 0.01 -27.58 16.25
N GLY A 159 0.22 -26.27 16.25
CA GLY A 159 0.30 -25.44 15.05
C GLY A 159 1.72 -25.07 14.65
N PRO A 160 1.92 -24.37 13.51
CA PRO A 160 3.18 -23.73 13.18
C PRO A 160 3.64 -22.80 14.30
N GLN A 161 4.94 -22.78 14.57
CA GLN A 161 5.54 -21.97 15.62
C GLN A 161 6.19 -20.72 15.02
N MET A 162 5.86 -19.54 15.53
CA MET A 162 6.56 -18.31 15.19
C MET A 162 7.84 -18.19 16.02
N ASN A 163 8.95 -17.79 15.38
CA ASN A 163 10.25 -17.52 16.01
C ASN A 163 10.85 -16.21 15.45
N PRO A 164 11.32 -15.26 16.29
CA PRO A 164 11.16 -15.24 17.74
C PRO A 164 9.71 -14.98 18.15
N THR A 165 9.35 -15.37 19.37
CA THR A 165 8.00 -15.13 19.90
C THR A 165 7.79 -13.70 20.39
N SER A 166 8.86 -12.94 20.59
CA SER A 166 8.80 -11.52 20.96
C SER A 166 10.05 -10.78 20.51
N GLY A 167 9.93 -9.47 20.28
CA GLY A 167 11.04 -8.60 19.87
C GLY A 167 10.53 -7.36 19.15
N GLY A 168 11.40 -6.67 18.41
CA GLY A 168 10.96 -5.65 17.45
C GLY A 168 10.56 -6.28 16.12
N LEU A 169 9.54 -5.75 15.44
CA LEU A 169 9.14 -6.27 14.12
C LEU A 169 10.25 -6.21 13.07
N CYS A 170 11.19 -5.26 13.16
CA CYS A 170 12.35 -5.21 12.28
C CYS A 170 13.37 -6.34 12.52
N THR A 171 13.11 -7.27 13.45
CA THR A 171 13.91 -8.50 13.60
C THR A 171 13.72 -9.44 12.41
N PHE A 172 12.58 -9.37 11.72
CA PHE A 172 12.26 -10.13 10.50
C PHE A 172 12.96 -9.52 9.28
N LYS A 173 14.28 -9.40 9.36
CA LYS A 173 15.09 -8.67 8.38
C LYS A 173 15.04 -9.31 7.01
N GLU A 174 15.08 -10.64 6.96
CA GLU A 174 15.08 -11.40 5.70
C GLU A 174 13.73 -11.27 5.00
N GLU A 175 12.63 -11.40 5.75
CA GLU A 175 11.27 -11.27 5.23
C GLU A 175 10.99 -9.84 4.76
N ILE A 176 11.34 -8.84 5.57
CA ILE A 176 11.17 -7.42 5.20
C ILE A 176 12.01 -7.09 3.96
N SER A 177 13.28 -7.50 3.92
CA SER A 177 14.16 -7.24 2.78
C SER A 177 13.66 -7.95 1.51
N ALA A 178 13.17 -9.18 1.63
CA ALA A 178 12.56 -9.91 0.51
C ALA A 178 11.34 -9.18 -0.04
N ILE A 179 10.42 -8.74 0.84
CA ILE A 179 9.22 -7.99 0.43
C ILE A 179 9.61 -6.64 -0.22
N GLN A 180 10.56 -5.90 0.36
CA GLN A 180 11.05 -4.65 -0.21
C GLN A 180 11.68 -4.87 -1.60
N LYS A 181 12.46 -5.95 -1.77
CA LYS A 181 13.03 -6.33 -3.06
C LYS A 181 11.93 -6.66 -4.07
N MET A 182 10.94 -7.47 -3.70
CA MET A 182 9.81 -7.79 -4.57
C MET A 182 9.07 -6.53 -5.05
N ILE A 183 8.82 -5.58 -4.15
CA ILE A 183 8.18 -4.31 -4.49
C ILE A 183 9.06 -3.50 -5.45
N THR A 184 10.35 -3.43 -5.19
CA THR A 184 11.32 -2.69 -6.03
C THR A 184 11.39 -3.29 -7.44
N ASP A 185 11.54 -4.60 -7.55
CA ASP A 185 11.59 -5.31 -8.85
C ASP A 185 10.27 -5.13 -9.62
N ALA A 186 9.13 -5.19 -8.92
CA ALA A 186 7.83 -4.98 -9.53
C ALA A 186 7.62 -3.53 -10.00
N GLN A 187 8.12 -2.54 -9.26
CA GLN A 187 8.10 -1.14 -9.70
C GLN A 187 8.95 -0.95 -10.96
N GLU A 188 10.15 -1.54 -10.99
CA GLU A 188 11.02 -1.48 -12.17
C GLU A 188 10.39 -2.17 -13.39
N LEU A 189 9.68 -3.28 -13.17
CA LEU A 189 8.91 -3.99 -14.19
C LEU A 189 7.81 -3.10 -14.75
N VAL A 190 6.99 -2.48 -13.89
CA VAL A 190 5.86 -1.62 -14.31
C VAL A 190 6.37 -0.46 -15.16
N ASN A 191 7.52 0.12 -14.82
CA ASN A 191 8.14 1.22 -15.57
C ASN A 191 8.45 0.84 -17.04
N GLN A 192 8.72 -0.44 -17.33
CA GLN A 192 8.98 -0.91 -18.71
C GLN A 192 7.75 -0.79 -19.61
N THR A 193 6.54 -0.74 -19.06
CA THR A 193 5.28 -0.60 -19.83
C THR A 193 5.31 0.64 -20.73
N SER A 194 5.88 1.75 -20.23
CA SER A 194 6.02 2.99 -21.00
C SER A 194 6.99 2.84 -22.18
N ALA A 195 8.10 2.12 -22.00
CA ALA A 195 9.08 1.86 -23.05
C ALA A 195 8.49 1.00 -24.17
N ILE A 196 7.66 0.00 -23.84
CA ILE A 196 6.94 -0.82 -24.82
C ILE A 196 5.95 0.04 -25.62
N ASN A 197 5.12 0.82 -24.93
CA ASN A 197 4.10 1.65 -25.58
C ASN A 197 4.71 2.72 -26.51
N ASN A 198 5.82 3.34 -26.11
CA ASN A 198 6.51 4.36 -26.90
C ASN A 198 7.23 3.80 -28.13
N ASN A 199 7.47 2.49 -28.18
CA ASN A 199 8.17 1.82 -29.28
C ASN A 199 7.26 0.78 -29.97
N SER A 200 6.02 1.17 -30.29
CA SER A 200 5.05 0.30 -30.97
C SER A 200 5.59 -0.32 -32.26
N GLN A 201 5.23 -1.60 -32.51
CA GLN A 201 5.66 -2.39 -33.67
C GLN A 201 4.53 -2.62 -34.69
N SER A 202 3.53 -1.72 -34.73
CA SER A 202 2.34 -1.89 -35.57
C SER A 202 2.52 -1.48 -37.04
N ALA A 203 3.60 -0.76 -37.37
CA ALA A 203 3.85 -0.29 -38.72
C ALA A 203 4.55 -1.39 -39.56
N PRO A 204 4.14 -1.63 -40.82
CA PRO A 204 4.87 -2.52 -41.72
C PRO A 204 6.24 -1.92 -42.06
N ILE A 205 7.23 -2.79 -42.27
CA ILE A 205 8.59 -2.42 -42.63
C ILE A 205 8.79 -2.62 -44.14
N GLY A 206 9.45 -1.66 -44.78
CA GLY A 206 9.83 -1.70 -46.19
C GLY A 206 8.96 -0.80 -47.09
N GLU A 207 9.51 -0.43 -48.24
CA GLU A 207 8.81 0.32 -49.28
C GLU A 207 8.37 -0.63 -50.40
N SER A 208 7.17 -0.42 -50.94
CA SER A 208 6.48 -1.38 -51.82
C SER A 208 7.10 -1.59 -53.22
N ASN A 209 8.29 -1.05 -53.53
CA ASN A 209 8.90 -1.16 -54.86
C ASN A 209 10.45 -1.18 -54.86
N LYS A 210 11.11 -1.46 -53.72
CA LYS A 210 12.59 -1.63 -53.66
C LYS A 210 12.96 -2.82 -52.78
N PRO A 211 14.01 -3.62 -53.13
CA PRO A 211 14.56 -4.60 -52.21
C PRO A 211 14.99 -3.93 -50.90
N PHE A 212 14.67 -4.53 -49.77
CA PHE A 212 15.06 -4.04 -48.45
C PHE A 212 16.58 -3.99 -48.30
N ASN A 213 17.12 -2.85 -47.87
CA ASN A 213 18.53 -2.71 -47.55
C ASN A 213 18.74 -2.58 -46.03
N PRO A 214 19.30 -3.61 -45.36
CA PRO A 214 19.53 -3.59 -43.91
C PRO A 214 20.44 -2.46 -43.41
N TYR A 215 21.28 -1.89 -44.28
CA TYR A 215 22.22 -0.83 -43.92
C TYR A 215 21.57 0.57 -43.91
N THR A 216 20.43 0.74 -44.59
CA THR A 216 19.80 2.07 -44.75
C THR A 216 18.32 2.11 -44.37
N ASP A 217 17.59 1.00 -44.51
CA ASP A 217 16.14 0.94 -44.29
C ASP A 217 15.78 0.40 -42.88
N ALA A 218 16.76 0.32 -41.96
CA ALA A 218 16.62 -0.31 -40.65
C ALA A 218 16.52 0.67 -39.46
N SER A 219 16.11 1.93 -39.67
CA SER A 219 15.98 2.92 -38.58
C SER A 219 14.97 2.50 -37.50
N PHE A 220 13.96 1.68 -37.86
CA PHE A 220 13.00 1.07 -36.94
C PHE A 220 13.67 0.15 -35.91
N ALA A 221 14.85 -0.40 -36.22
CA ALA A 221 15.50 -1.44 -35.40
C ALA A 221 15.84 -0.95 -33.98
N GLN A 222 16.12 0.36 -33.81
CA GLN A 222 16.40 0.92 -32.48
C GLN A 222 15.16 0.82 -31.57
N GLY A 223 13.98 1.20 -32.10
CA GLY A 223 12.73 1.09 -31.36
C GLY A 223 12.32 -0.36 -31.15
N MET A 224 12.50 -1.21 -32.18
CA MET A 224 12.26 -2.65 -32.07
C MET A 224 13.11 -3.30 -30.97
N LEU A 225 14.41 -2.97 -30.91
CA LEU A 225 15.31 -3.46 -29.87
C LEU A 225 14.92 -2.95 -28.49
N ALA A 226 14.57 -1.67 -28.35
CA ALA A 226 14.11 -1.11 -27.08
C ALA A 226 12.83 -1.79 -26.58
N ASN A 227 11.87 -2.04 -27.47
CA ASN A 227 10.64 -2.75 -27.16
C ASN A 227 10.92 -4.20 -26.72
N ALA A 228 11.69 -4.95 -27.51
CA ALA A 228 12.04 -6.34 -27.19
C ALA A 228 12.83 -6.46 -25.88
N SER A 229 13.77 -5.55 -25.63
CA SER A 229 14.56 -5.52 -24.39
C SER A 229 13.69 -5.21 -23.18
N ALA A 230 12.72 -4.28 -23.31
CA ALA A 230 11.78 -3.97 -22.24
C ALA A 230 10.88 -5.17 -21.91
N GLN A 231 10.36 -5.89 -22.91
CA GLN A 231 9.57 -7.11 -22.68
C GLN A 231 10.39 -8.21 -21.99
N ALA A 232 11.62 -8.47 -22.45
CA ALA A 232 12.50 -9.45 -21.84
C ALA A 232 12.83 -9.08 -20.37
N LYS A 233 13.06 -7.78 -20.10
CA LYS A 233 13.30 -7.29 -18.75
C LYS A 233 12.08 -7.43 -17.84
N MET A 234 10.87 -7.20 -18.33
CA MET A 234 9.64 -7.46 -17.56
C MET A 234 9.51 -8.94 -17.19
N LEU A 235 9.82 -9.85 -18.12
CA LEU A 235 9.78 -11.29 -17.85
C LEU A 235 10.82 -11.68 -16.79
N ASP A 236 12.06 -11.19 -16.92
CA ASP A 236 13.12 -11.47 -15.96
C ASP A 236 12.78 -10.95 -14.55
N LEU A 237 12.33 -9.69 -14.44
CA LEU A 237 11.90 -9.13 -13.16
C LEU A 237 10.70 -9.88 -12.56
N SER A 238 9.73 -10.30 -13.38
CA SER A 238 8.60 -11.14 -12.92
C SER A 238 9.10 -12.44 -12.30
N HIS A 239 10.06 -13.07 -12.96
CA HIS A 239 10.69 -14.29 -12.48
C HIS A 239 11.47 -14.04 -11.18
N GLN A 240 12.26 -12.95 -11.10
CA GLN A 240 13.00 -12.58 -9.89
C GLN A 240 12.09 -12.32 -8.67
N VAL A 241 10.95 -11.66 -8.87
CA VAL A 241 9.93 -11.48 -7.82
C VAL A 241 9.47 -12.84 -7.30
N GLY A 242 9.16 -13.78 -8.21
CA GLY A 242 8.77 -15.14 -7.84
C GLY A 242 9.85 -15.89 -7.07
N GLN A 243 11.10 -15.83 -7.52
CA GLN A 243 12.22 -16.51 -6.86
C GLN A 243 12.56 -15.94 -5.49
N THR A 244 12.30 -14.65 -5.26
CA THR A 244 12.60 -13.98 -3.98
C THR A 244 11.78 -14.54 -2.81
N ILE A 245 10.60 -15.11 -3.07
CA ILE A 245 9.69 -15.63 -2.03
C ILE A 245 9.34 -17.11 -2.20
N ASN A 246 9.89 -17.79 -3.20
CA ASN A 246 9.60 -19.20 -3.44
C ASN A 246 10.14 -20.06 -2.28
N PRO A 247 9.27 -20.71 -1.47
CA PRO A 247 9.70 -21.50 -0.32
C PRO A 247 10.63 -22.67 -0.67
N GLU A 248 10.62 -23.16 -1.92
CA GLU A 248 11.56 -24.19 -2.39
C GLU A 248 13.02 -23.72 -2.39
N ASN A 249 13.25 -22.40 -2.44
CA ASN A 249 14.57 -21.77 -2.49
C ASN A 249 14.92 -21.00 -1.21
N LEU A 250 14.05 -21.01 -0.19
CA LEU A 250 14.33 -20.42 1.11
C LEU A 250 15.02 -21.45 2.02
N SER A 251 15.90 -20.98 2.90
CA SER A 251 16.50 -21.79 3.97
C SER A 251 16.12 -21.23 5.34
N GLY A 252 16.11 -22.07 6.39
CA GLY A 252 15.71 -21.65 7.74
C GLY A 252 14.76 -22.58 8.51
N ASN A 253 14.73 -23.88 8.20
CA ASN A 253 14.07 -24.89 9.05
C ASN A 253 14.75 -25.03 10.42
#